data_AF-A0A960S7B5-F1
#
_entry.id   AF-A0A960S7B5-F1
#
_cell.length_a   1.000
_cell.length_b   1.000
_cell.length_c   1.000
_cell.angle_alpha   90.00
_cell.angle_beta   90.00
_cell.angle_gamma   90.00
#
_symmetry.space_group_name_H-M   'P 1'
#
loop_
_entity.id
_entity.type
_entity.pdbx_description
1 polymer ?
#
loop_
_entity_poly.entity_id
_entity_poly.type
_entity_poly.pdbx_seq_one_letter_code
_entity_poly.pdbx_strand_id
1 'polypeptide(L)'
;MSHQIADKEPEESERFIVFRFEHALGKGIKSRIKSFGCTWSTLFHGWLCPLSMLDTVHQVIEAAKLHYEEQTVRLPKGMIPQNPRIGNRQTRLEILEEKNHKAYMQLLEDIYRYDSSLRPEDFAQLPSEEGKSEIAVTIERDFYDRWMALQETKGSAEQGRKELAHLQTDLGEKIFDPGAPLLIADALIKEQFLWEEHRTLHYCSDTFWQWDQVKYTELSDGGMRQKIYSFLRDAKQIDNEGFLENFNPTKFKVDQIIDALKAICHQDHHPASGAVWLDGRETPNPHQLIAFKNGLLNVESWLANSSSYLMPHTPLLLNVNSLSFDFDPFAEQPHEWLGFLNSIWAHDLESQQTLQEWMGYFLIQDTRHHKILLIIGPPRSGKGTIGRCLIELLGSFNVIGPTLSSLSGEFGLQPFLNKMLALISDARLNGKGNNSVIIERLLSISG
;
A
#
# COMPACT_ATOMS: atom_id res chain seq x y z
N MET A 1 -8.32 56.31 14.72
CA MET A 1 -7.13 55.42 14.68
C MET A 1 -7.13 54.61 15.96
N SER A 2 -7.78 53.46 15.92
CA SER A 2 -7.90 52.54 17.04
C SER A 2 -8.17 51.18 16.42
N HIS A 3 -7.11 50.59 15.88
CA HIS A 3 -7.15 49.22 15.40
C HIS A 3 -7.19 48.30 16.62
N GLN A 4 -8.34 47.67 16.82
CA GLN A 4 -8.44 46.42 17.54
C GLN A 4 -7.48 45.42 16.88
N ILE A 5 -6.43 45.05 17.62
CA ILE A 5 -5.62 43.89 17.29
C ILE A 5 -6.44 42.69 17.74
N ALA A 6 -7.13 42.06 16.79
CA ALA A 6 -7.60 40.70 16.96
C ALA A 6 -6.36 39.80 17.08
N ASP A 7 -6.19 39.18 18.25
CA ASP A 7 -5.20 38.11 18.46
C ASP A 7 -5.47 37.02 17.42
N LYS A 8 -4.62 36.96 16.39
CA LYS A 8 -4.52 35.80 15.52
C LYS A 8 -3.93 34.67 16.33
N GLU A 9 -4.75 33.67 16.64
CA GLU A 9 -4.35 32.41 17.25
C GLU A 9 -3.21 31.75 16.43
N PRO A 10 -2.15 31.24 17.07
CA PRO A 10 -1.23 30.35 16.38
C PRO A 10 -1.86 28.95 16.30
N GLU A 11 -2.15 28.48 15.08
CA GLU A 11 -2.59 27.13 14.68
C GLU A 11 -1.65 25.97 15.12
N GLU A 12 -0.60 26.30 15.87
CA GLU A 12 0.53 25.45 16.22
C GLU A 12 0.56 24.99 17.70
N SER A 13 -0.50 25.22 18.50
CA SER A 13 -0.55 24.77 19.90
C SER A 13 -1.63 23.72 20.19
N GLU A 14 -1.28 22.71 20.97
CA GLU A 14 -2.12 21.62 21.43
C GLU A 14 -2.32 21.71 22.95
N ARG A 15 -3.52 21.35 23.43
CA ARG A 15 -3.92 21.46 24.84
C ARG A 15 -3.82 20.10 25.53
N PHE A 16 -3.23 20.09 26.72
CA PHE A 16 -3.10 18.90 27.56
C PHE A 16 -3.58 19.19 28.97
N ILE A 17 -3.95 18.12 29.68
CA ILE A 17 -4.23 18.16 31.11
C ILE A 17 -3.07 17.52 31.87
N VAL A 18 -2.54 18.23 32.87
CA VAL A 18 -1.52 17.69 33.78
C VAL A 18 -2.21 17.17 35.04
N PHE A 19 -2.04 15.87 35.32
CA PHE A 19 -2.43 15.24 36.58
C PHE A 19 -1.22 15.11 37.51
N ARG A 20 -1.28 15.75 38.68
CA ARG A 20 -0.31 15.52 39.76
C ARG A 20 -0.95 14.69 40.86
N PHE A 21 -0.34 13.57 41.21
CA PHE A 21 -0.84 12.67 42.25
C PHE A 21 -0.03 12.85 43.52
N GLU A 22 -0.70 12.83 44.69
CA GLU A 22 -0.03 12.93 46.00
C GLU A 22 0.95 11.78 46.25
N HIS A 23 0.70 10.63 45.63
CA HIS A 23 1.50 9.43 45.76
C HIS A 23 1.85 8.82 44.40
N ALA A 24 2.96 8.08 44.36
CA ALA A 24 3.39 7.38 43.16
C ALA A 24 2.35 6.34 42.72
N LEU A 25 1.97 6.39 41.44
CA LEU A 25 0.99 5.45 40.87
C LEU A 25 1.51 4.01 40.89
N GLY A 26 0.65 3.07 41.29
CA GLY A 26 0.91 1.64 41.20
C GLY A 26 1.15 1.17 39.76
N LYS A 27 1.97 0.10 39.59
CA LYS A 27 2.40 -0.40 38.26
C LYS A 27 1.23 -0.66 37.29
N GLY A 28 0.11 -1.19 37.78
CA GLY A 28 -1.08 -1.46 36.96
C GLY A 28 -1.77 -0.21 36.43
N ILE A 29 -1.99 0.80 37.28
CA ILE A 29 -2.61 2.07 36.91
C ILE A 29 -1.70 2.83 35.96
N LYS A 30 -0.40 2.85 36.25
CA LYS A 30 0.64 3.46 35.41
C LYS A 30 0.67 2.85 34.01
N SER A 31 0.50 1.53 33.88
CA SER A 31 0.42 0.86 32.57
C SER A 31 -0.83 1.26 31.80
N ARG A 32 -1.96 1.39 32.51
CA ARG A 32 -3.28 1.67 31.92
C ARG A 32 -3.40 3.11 31.42
N ILE A 33 -2.94 4.10 32.18
CA ILE A 33 -2.94 5.49 31.70
C ILE A 33 -1.95 5.70 30.54
N LYS A 34 -0.83 4.96 30.53
CA LYS A 34 0.13 4.98 29.40
C LYS A 34 -0.47 4.42 28.12
N SER A 35 -1.33 3.39 28.18
CA SER A 35 -2.02 2.89 26.98
C SER A 35 -3.00 3.91 26.38
N PHE A 36 -3.40 4.93 27.14
CA PHE A 36 -4.23 6.05 26.66
C PHE A 36 -3.39 7.25 26.22
N GLY A 37 -2.09 7.08 26.01
CA GLY A 37 -1.21 8.14 25.54
C GLY A 37 -0.73 9.10 26.64
N CYS A 38 -0.99 8.82 27.92
CA CYS A 38 -0.46 9.66 29.00
C CYS A 38 1.05 9.47 29.15
N THR A 39 1.77 10.58 29.33
CA THR A 39 3.23 10.59 29.52
C THR A 39 3.62 11.36 30.77
N TRP A 40 4.72 10.99 31.41
CA TRP A 40 5.24 11.74 32.56
C TRP A 40 6.06 12.93 32.05
N SER A 41 5.72 14.13 32.53
CA SER A 41 6.49 15.34 32.29
C SER A 41 7.38 15.64 33.49
N THR A 42 8.67 15.72 33.24
CA THR A 42 9.66 16.28 34.17
C THR A 42 9.42 17.78 34.37
N LEU A 43 9.06 18.51 33.31
CA LEU A 43 8.84 19.96 33.34
C LEU A 43 7.63 20.39 34.20
N PHE A 44 6.55 19.62 34.18
CA PHE A 44 5.34 19.92 34.99
C PHE A 44 5.23 19.10 36.28
N HIS A 45 6.19 18.19 36.52
CA HIS A 45 6.16 17.20 37.58
C HIS A 45 4.81 16.48 37.69
N GLY A 46 4.30 16.00 36.55
CA GLY A 46 2.95 15.42 36.45
C GLY A 46 2.71 14.60 35.18
N TRP A 47 1.59 13.89 35.13
CA TRP A 47 1.16 13.11 33.97
C TRP A 47 0.39 13.97 32.99
N LEU A 48 0.94 14.15 31.79
CA LEU A 48 0.27 14.81 30.68
C LEU A 48 -0.72 13.85 30.03
N CYS A 49 -1.98 14.27 29.92
CA CYS A 49 -3.08 13.57 29.29
C CYS A 49 -3.56 14.34 28.05
N PRO A 50 -3.67 13.68 26.88
CA PRO A 50 -4.36 14.25 25.72
C PRO A 50 -5.83 14.53 26.05
N LEU A 51 -6.38 15.65 25.59
CA LEU A 51 -7.79 15.97 25.76
C LEU A 51 -8.72 14.89 25.20
N SER A 52 -8.33 14.23 24.10
CA SER A 52 -9.10 13.15 23.46
C SER A 52 -9.30 11.92 24.34
N MET A 53 -8.47 11.74 25.37
CA MET A 53 -8.52 10.60 26.28
C MET A 53 -8.85 11.00 27.72
N LEU A 54 -9.22 12.26 27.95
CA LEU A 54 -9.43 12.85 29.27
C LEU A 54 -10.50 12.10 30.07
N ASP A 55 -11.68 11.89 29.48
CA ASP A 55 -12.80 11.20 30.15
C ASP A 55 -12.42 9.77 30.56
N THR A 56 -11.71 9.05 29.69
CA THR A 56 -11.23 7.68 29.95
C THR A 56 -10.23 7.65 31.10
N VAL A 57 -9.36 8.66 31.20
CA VAL A 57 -8.37 8.78 32.26
C VAL A 57 -9.02 9.17 33.59
N HIS A 58 -10.00 10.09 33.58
CA HIS A 58 -10.81 10.39 34.78
C HIS A 58 -11.50 9.14 35.31
N GLN A 59 -12.14 8.34 34.45
CA GLN A 59 -12.78 7.09 34.87
C GLN A 59 -11.81 6.14 35.58
N VAL A 60 -10.56 6.04 35.09
CA VAL A 60 -9.53 5.20 35.75
C VAL A 60 -9.08 5.78 37.09
N ILE A 61 -8.92 7.11 37.17
CA ILE A 61 -8.50 7.81 38.38
C ILE A 61 -9.58 7.71 39.47
N GLU A 62 -10.84 7.92 39.11
CA GLU A 62 -12.00 7.81 40.00
C GLU A 62 -12.21 6.38 40.49
N ALA A 63 -12.13 5.39 39.59
CA ALA A 63 -12.23 3.97 39.95
C ALA A 63 -11.11 3.54 40.93
N ALA A 64 -9.93 4.16 40.81
CA ALA A 64 -8.80 3.93 41.69
C ALA A 64 -8.81 4.79 42.97
N LYS A 65 -9.79 5.69 43.14
CA LYS A 65 -9.92 6.63 44.28
C LYS A 65 -8.63 7.41 44.56
N LEU A 66 -7.96 7.88 43.51
CA LEU A 66 -6.71 8.63 43.64
C LEU A 66 -7.00 10.11 43.88
N HIS A 67 -6.27 10.73 44.81
CA HIS A 67 -6.24 12.17 44.98
C HIS A 67 -5.28 12.80 43.96
N TYR A 68 -5.73 13.84 43.28
CA TYR A 68 -4.97 14.52 42.24
C TYR A 68 -5.25 16.03 42.18
N GLU A 69 -4.27 16.77 41.67
CA GLU A 69 -4.40 18.15 41.21
C GLU A 69 -4.41 18.15 39.67
N GLU A 70 -5.31 18.93 39.08
CA GLU A 70 -5.47 19.05 37.63
C GLU A 70 -5.10 20.46 37.16
N GLN A 71 -4.27 20.54 36.11
CA GLN A 71 -3.88 21.82 35.51
C GLN A 71 -3.88 21.73 33.98
N THR A 72 -4.60 22.63 33.32
CA THR A 72 -4.59 22.75 31.85
C THR A 72 -3.33 23.47 31.39
N VAL A 73 -2.63 22.89 30.41
CA VAL A 73 -1.43 23.47 29.78
C VAL A 73 -1.57 23.51 28.26
N ARG A 74 -0.94 24.50 27.63
CA ARG A 74 -0.84 24.62 26.17
C ARG A 74 0.61 24.41 25.76
N LEU A 75 0.84 23.50 24.83
CA LEU A 75 2.17 23.15 24.32
C LEU A 75 2.18 23.28 22.80
N PRO A 76 3.30 23.71 22.20
CA PRO A 76 3.48 23.63 20.74
C PRO A 76 3.27 22.19 20.23
N LYS A 77 2.62 22.05 19.06
CA LYS A 77 2.43 20.76 18.38
C LYS A 77 3.79 20.07 18.19
N GLY A 78 3.85 18.78 18.55
CA GLY A 78 5.08 17.97 18.44
C GLY A 78 6.03 18.02 19.64
N MET A 79 5.76 18.84 20.67
CA MET A 79 6.56 18.80 21.92
C MET A 79 6.39 17.51 22.72
N ILE A 80 5.26 16.83 22.58
CA ILE A 80 5.02 15.53 23.19
C ILE A 80 5.15 14.46 22.11
N PRO A 81 6.02 13.44 22.28
CA PRO A 81 6.15 12.37 21.31
C PRO A 81 4.81 11.66 21.12
N GLN A 82 4.33 11.56 19.87
CA GLN A 82 3.06 10.90 19.57
C GLN A 82 3.05 9.40 19.94
N ASN A 83 4.24 8.80 20.05
CA ASN A 83 4.40 7.41 20.49
C ASN A 83 4.74 7.35 22.00
N PRO A 84 3.87 6.74 22.83
CA PRO A 84 4.11 6.59 24.27
C PRO A 84 5.41 5.83 24.60
N ARG A 85 5.92 4.97 23.70
CA ARG A 85 7.19 4.27 23.89
C ARG A 85 8.40 5.21 23.76
N ILE A 86 8.36 6.15 22.81
CA ILE A 86 9.40 7.17 22.60
C ILE A 86 9.42 8.12 23.79
N GLY A 87 8.25 8.65 24.18
CA GLY A 87 8.13 9.52 25.34
C GLY A 87 8.66 8.86 26.62
N ASN A 88 8.30 7.61 26.89
CA ASN A 88 8.79 6.89 28.07
C ASN A 88 10.31 6.62 28.06
N ARG A 89 10.92 6.41 26.89
CA ARG A 89 12.37 6.24 26.78
C ARG A 89 13.09 7.57 26.96
N GLN A 90 12.56 8.64 26.38
CA GLN A 90 13.07 10.00 26.55
C GLN A 90 13.06 10.42 28.02
N THR A 91 11.94 10.23 28.73
CA THR A 91 11.87 10.52 30.17
C THR A 91 12.86 9.69 30.98
N ARG A 92 13.05 8.41 30.64
CA ARG A 92 14.03 7.55 31.34
C ARG A 92 15.46 8.04 31.14
N LEU A 93 15.78 8.50 29.94
CA LEU A 93 17.09 9.05 29.61
C LEU A 93 17.33 10.36 30.36
N GLU A 94 16.36 11.28 30.36
CA GLU A 94 16.43 12.52 31.13
C GLU A 94 16.67 12.26 32.63
N ILE A 95 15.94 11.31 33.23
CA ILE A 95 16.12 10.93 34.64
C ILE A 95 17.52 10.36 34.88
N LEU A 96 18.03 9.53 33.96
CA LEU A 96 19.36 8.93 34.08
C LEU A 96 20.45 10.00 34.00
N GLU A 97 20.34 10.94 33.07
CA GLU A 97 21.26 12.05 32.89
C GLU A 97 21.26 13.01 34.07
N GLU A 98 20.07 13.34 34.60
CA GLU A 98 19.93 14.16 35.79
C GLU A 98 20.58 13.48 37.00
N LYS A 99 20.38 12.16 37.16
CA LYS A 99 21.00 11.38 38.23
C LYS A 99 22.52 11.34 38.08
N ASN A 100 23.02 11.14 36.87
CA ASN A 100 24.45 11.12 36.57
C ASN A 100 25.10 12.48 36.85
N HIS A 101 24.42 13.57 36.46
CA HIS A 101 24.88 14.93 36.72
C HIS A 101 24.94 15.25 38.22
N LYS A 102 23.91 14.89 39.00
CA LYS A 102 23.91 15.07 40.47
C LYS A 102 25.04 14.29 41.13
N ALA A 103 25.25 13.04 40.73
CA ALA A 103 26.32 12.21 41.26
C ALA A 103 27.72 12.76 40.91
N TYR A 104 27.91 13.30 39.71
CA TYR A 104 29.14 13.99 39.31
C TYR A 104 29.39 15.24 40.17
N MET A 105 28.37 16.09 40.35
CA MET A 105 28.49 17.31 41.17
C MET A 105 28.84 16.99 42.63
N GLN A 106 28.27 15.92 43.18
CA GLN A 106 28.57 15.46 44.54
C GLN A 106 30.00 14.93 44.66
N LEU A 107 30.46 14.12 43.68
CA LEU A 107 31.85 13.66 43.64
C LEU A 107 32.82 14.82 43.50
N LEU A 108 32.50 15.79 42.65
CA LEU A 108 33.30 17.00 42.45
C LEU A 108 33.44 17.78 43.77
N GLU A 109 32.33 18.00 44.49
CA GLU A 109 32.34 18.69 45.78
C GLU A 109 33.22 17.97 46.82
N ASP A 110 33.11 16.64 46.92
CA ASP A 110 33.91 15.84 47.84
C ASP A 110 35.40 15.88 47.49
N ILE A 111 35.75 15.83 46.20
CA ILE A 111 37.14 15.97 45.72
C ILE A 111 37.68 17.37 46.01
N TYR A 112 36.90 18.43 45.78
CA TYR A 112 37.33 19.80 46.10
C TYR A 112 37.62 20.00 47.59
N ARG A 113 36.84 19.34 48.46
CA ARG A 113 37.06 19.34 49.91
C ARG A 113 38.31 18.56 50.31
N TYR A 114 38.67 17.53 49.54
CA TYR A 114 39.90 16.76 49.71
C TYR A 114 41.13 17.54 49.21
N ASP A 115 41.10 18.00 47.96
CA ASP A 115 42.11 18.83 47.33
C ASP A 115 41.48 19.64 46.18
N SER A 116 41.46 20.96 46.33
CA SER A 116 40.86 21.87 45.35
C SER A 116 41.53 21.90 43.97
N SER A 117 42.76 21.37 43.85
CA SER A 117 43.47 21.29 42.59
C SER A 117 43.08 20.07 41.74
N LEU A 118 42.45 19.06 42.37
CA LEU A 118 42.06 17.81 41.72
C LEU A 118 40.68 17.88 41.08
N ARG A 119 40.43 16.94 40.17
CA ARG A 119 39.17 16.75 39.45
C ARG A 119 38.79 15.27 39.44
N PRO A 120 37.50 14.94 39.22
CA PRO A 120 37.04 13.55 39.10
C PRO A 120 37.83 12.73 38.08
N GLU A 121 38.28 13.34 36.98
CA GLU A 121 39.06 12.69 35.94
C GLU A 121 40.44 12.20 36.41
N ASP A 122 41.02 12.83 37.44
CA ASP A 122 42.33 12.46 38.00
C ASP A 122 42.28 11.10 38.71
N PHE A 123 41.08 10.62 39.05
CA PHE A 123 40.82 9.32 39.66
C PHE A 123 40.36 8.29 38.63
N ALA A 124 40.76 8.42 37.37
CA ALA A 124 40.50 7.44 36.31
C ALA A 124 41.36 6.15 36.44
N GLN A 125 42.36 6.14 37.30
CA GLN A 125 43.24 5.00 37.56
C GLN A 125 43.23 4.66 39.05
N LEU A 126 43.51 3.40 39.40
CA LEU A 126 43.59 3.00 40.80
C LEU A 126 44.66 3.82 41.53
N PRO A 127 44.38 4.29 42.77
CA PRO A 127 45.32 5.09 43.54
C PRO A 127 46.55 4.27 43.94
N SER A 128 47.74 4.89 43.87
CA SER A 128 48.99 4.28 44.34
C SER A 128 49.06 4.26 45.87
N GLU A 129 49.54 3.14 46.42
CA GLU A 129 49.76 2.97 47.87
C GLU A 129 51.10 3.53 48.35
N GLU A 130 52.03 3.87 47.44
CA GLU A 130 53.36 4.37 47.80
C GLU A 130 53.31 5.79 48.39
N GLY A 131 53.70 5.92 49.66
CA GLY A 131 53.89 7.21 50.33
C GLY A 131 52.61 7.89 50.84
N LYS A 132 51.45 7.22 50.79
CA LYS A 132 50.16 7.74 51.26
C LYS A 132 49.72 7.12 52.59
N SER A 133 48.96 7.86 53.38
CA SER A 133 48.32 7.32 54.59
C SER A 133 47.19 6.35 54.23
N GLU A 134 46.91 5.37 55.07
CA GLU A 134 45.83 4.38 54.88
C GLU A 134 44.45 5.05 54.68
N ILE A 135 44.21 6.18 55.36
CA ILE A 135 43.00 6.99 55.23
C ILE A 135 42.93 7.64 53.84
N ALA A 136 44.05 8.18 53.34
CA ALA A 136 44.11 8.80 52.02
C ALA A 136 43.87 7.78 50.90
N VAL A 137 44.49 6.60 50.99
CA VAL A 137 44.26 5.51 50.01
C VAL A 137 42.80 5.08 49.99
N THR A 138 42.15 5.01 51.15
CA THR A 138 40.73 4.63 51.25
C THR A 138 39.80 5.68 50.61
N ILE A 139 40.06 6.96 50.85
CA ILE A 139 39.28 8.07 50.28
C ILE A 139 39.45 8.14 48.75
N GLU A 140 40.69 8.06 48.26
CA GLU A 140 40.95 8.09 46.82
C GLU A 140 40.37 6.86 46.09
N ARG A 141 40.28 5.72 46.77
CA ARG A 141 39.61 4.52 46.24
C ARG A 141 38.09 4.71 46.12
N ASP A 142 37.44 5.36 47.08
CA ASP A 142 36.02 5.73 46.96
C ASP A 142 35.79 6.67 45.76
N PHE A 143 36.69 7.63 45.54
CA PHE A 143 36.62 8.53 44.39
C PHE A 143 36.78 7.77 43.06
N TYR A 144 37.73 6.84 42.99
CA TYR A 144 37.90 5.94 41.83
C TYR A 144 36.62 5.13 41.57
N ASP A 145 36.06 4.45 42.57
CA ASP A 145 34.88 3.60 42.41
C ASP A 145 33.65 4.42 41.95
N ARG A 146 33.45 5.61 42.54
CA ARG A 146 32.37 6.54 42.15
C ARG A 146 32.57 7.11 40.75
N TRP A 147 33.81 7.40 40.36
CA TRP A 147 34.16 7.84 39.01
C TRP A 147 33.87 6.75 37.96
N MET A 148 34.26 5.50 38.24
CA MET A 148 33.97 4.37 37.35
C MET A 148 32.46 4.15 37.18
N ALA A 149 31.68 4.24 38.26
CA ALA A 149 30.22 4.15 38.20
C ALA A 149 29.57 5.28 37.35
N LEU A 150 30.14 6.49 37.38
CA LEU A 150 29.72 7.59 36.52
C LEU A 150 30.03 7.32 35.04
N GLN A 151 31.17 6.70 34.72
CA GLN A 151 31.51 6.33 33.34
C GLN A 151 30.57 5.25 32.80
N GLU A 152 30.23 4.23 33.59
CA GLU A 152 29.25 3.21 33.21
C GLU A 152 27.86 3.82 32.95
N THR A 153 27.43 4.73 33.82
CA THR A 153 26.15 5.43 33.69
C THR A 153 26.15 6.35 32.45
N LYS A 154 27.27 7.04 32.19
CA LYS A 154 27.46 7.89 31.00
C LYS A 154 27.43 7.06 29.71
N GLY A 155 28.09 5.91 29.68
CA GLY A 155 28.03 4.97 28.55
C GLY A 155 26.60 4.48 28.27
N SER A 156 25.86 4.15 29.34
CA SER A 156 24.44 3.76 29.24
C SER A 156 23.55 4.89 28.72
N ALA A 157 23.82 6.14 29.12
CA ALA A 157 23.10 7.32 28.62
C ALA A 157 23.45 7.65 27.15
N GLU A 158 24.72 7.52 26.74
CA GLU A 158 25.12 7.69 25.34
C GLU A 158 24.50 6.64 24.42
N GLN A 159 24.43 5.38 24.86
CA GLN A 159 23.71 4.34 24.15
C GLN A 159 22.21 4.67 24.05
N GLY A 160 21.59 5.08 25.16
CA GLY A 160 20.19 5.52 25.17
C GLY A 160 19.90 6.71 24.26
N ARG A 161 20.83 7.69 24.13
CA ARG A 161 20.73 8.79 23.17
C ARG A 161 20.78 8.32 21.72
N LYS A 162 21.70 7.42 21.38
CA LYS A 162 21.78 6.87 20.03
C LYS A 162 20.49 6.13 19.67
N GLU A 163 19.99 5.28 20.56
CA GLU A 163 18.72 4.58 20.39
C GLU A 163 17.53 5.55 20.26
N LEU A 164 17.49 6.63 21.06
CA LEU A 164 16.44 7.64 20.97
C LEU A 164 16.52 8.45 19.65
N ALA A 165 17.73 8.82 19.22
CA ALA A 165 17.96 9.52 17.97
C ALA A 165 17.50 8.67 16.77
N HIS A 166 17.78 7.36 16.78
CA HIS A 166 17.28 6.41 15.78
C HIS A 166 15.76 6.23 15.82
N LEU A 167 15.14 6.25 16.99
CA LEU A 167 13.68 6.18 17.13
C LEU A 167 12.96 7.48 16.75
N GLN A 168 13.64 8.63 16.85
CA GLN A 168 13.12 9.95 16.49
C GLN A 168 13.27 10.27 15.00
N THR A 169 14.22 9.64 14.29
CA THR A 169 14.38 9.80 12.83
C THR A 169 13.26 9.16 12.02
N ASP A 170 12.54 8.17 12.55
CA ASP A 170 11.74 7.26 11.72
C ASP A 170 10.26 7.15 12.12
N LEU A 171 9.52 8.24 11.91
CA LEU A 171 8.04 8.21 11.88
C LEU A 171 7.48 7.95 10.46
N GLY A 172 8.35 7.63 9.49
CA GLY A 172 7.99 7.28 8.11
C GLY A 172 8.75 6.09 7.50
N GLU A 173 9.61 5.38 8.25
CA GLU A 173 10.36 4.23 7.69
C GLU A 173 9.59 2.90 7.75
N LYS A 174 9.78 2.11 6.70
CA LYS A 174 9.24 0.76 6.51
C LYS A 174 9.92 -0.24 7.45
N ILE A 175 9.48 -0.31 8.71
CA ILE A 175 9.97 -1.29 9.68
C ILE A 175 9.04 -2.50 9.69
N PHE A 176 9.57 -3.68 9.36
CA PHE A 176 8.80 -4.92 9.28
C PHE A 176 9.37 -6.01 10.18
N ASP A 177 8.46 -6.80 10.77
CA ASP A 177 8.79 -8.09 11.39
C ASP A 177 8.89 -9.16 10.27
N PRO A 178 10.06 -9.79 10.09
CA PRO A 178 10.24 -10.84 9.08
C PRO A 178 9.33 -12.06 9.30
N GLY A 179 8.87 -12.27 10.53
CA GLY A 179 7.94 -13.35 10.88
C GLY A 179 6.47 -13.04 10.56
N ALA A 180 6.15 -11.84 10.08
CA ALA A 180 4.79 -11.38 9.83
C ALA A 180 4.52 -11.03 8.34
N PRO A 181 4.60 -12.00 7.41
CA PRO A 181 4.48 -11.74 5.97
C PRO A 181 3.13 -11.11 5.55
N LEU A 182 2.04 -11.39 6.28
CA LEU A 182 0.72 -10.78 6.04
C LEU A 182 0.75 -9.26 6.23
N LEU A 183 1.39 -8.75 7.29
CA LEU A 183 1.49 -7.31 7.54
C LEU A 183 2.33 -6.61 6.47
N ILE A 184 3.37 -7.28 5.98
CA ILE A 184 4.21 -6.77 4.88
C ILE A 184 3.40 -6.71 3.58
N ALA A 185 2.63 -7.76 3.29
CA ALA A 185 1.75 -7.81 2.12
C ALA A 185 0.69 -6.70 2.17
N ASP A 186 0.04 -6.46 3.31
CA ASP A 186 -0.92 -5.36 3.51
C ASP A 186 -0.26 -3.99 3.29
N ALA A 187 0.95 -3.79 3.82
CA ALA A 187 1.69 -2.54 3.64
C ALA A 187 2.06 -2.32 2.17
N LEU A 188 2.48 -3.37 1.47
CA LEU A 188 2.76 -3.32 0.03
C LEU A 188 1.51 -2.98 -0.79
N ILE A 189 0.36 -3.59 -0.45
CA ILE A 189 -0.91 -3.28 -1.12
C ILE A 189 -1.27 -1.81 -0.94
N LYS A 190 -1.17 -1.28 0.28
CA LYS A 190 -1.49 0.12 0.57
C LYS A 190 -0.59 1.09 -0.18
N GLU A 191 0.69 0.76 -0.35
CA GLU A 191 1.64 1.64 -1.03
C GLU A 191 1.56 1.56 -2.56
N GLN A 192 1.44 0.35 -3.12
CA GLN A 192 1.64 0.13 -4.56
C GLN A 192 0.39 -0.33 -5.31
N PHE A 193 -0.62 -0.84 -4.60
CA PHE A 193 -1.79 -1.49 -5.19
C PHE A 193 -3.11 -0.95 -4.64
N LEU A 194 -3.14 0.35 -4.32
CA LEU A 194 -4.32 1.07 -3.86
C LEU A 194 -4.55 2.31 -4.74
N TRP A 195 -5.80 2.52 -5.16
CA TRP A 195 -6.25 3.74 -5.82
C TRP A 195 -7.56 4.18 -5.20
N GLU A 196 -7.63 5.41 -4.66
CA GLU A 196 -8.81 5.98 -4.02
C GLU A 196 -9.50 4.97 -3.07
N GLU A 197 -8.70 4.35 -2.18
CA GLU A 197 -9.14 3.31 -1.23
C GLU A 197 -9.50 1.94 -1.82
N HIS A 198 -9.43 1.75 -3.14
CA HIS A 198 -9.73 0.49 -3.81
C HIS A 198 -8.47 -0.29 -4.17
N ARG A 199 -8.49 -1.60 -3.93
CA ARG A 199 -7.40 -2.51 -4.28
C ARG A 199 -7.31 -2.68 -5.79
N THR A 200 -6.10 -2.62 -6.33
CA THR A 200 -5.82 -2.70 -7.78
C THR A 200 -5.10 -3.99 -8.18
N LEU A 201 -4.94 -4.93 -7.23
CA LEU A 201 -4.29 -6.22 -7.42
C LEU A 201 -5.22 -7.37 -7.01
N HIS A 202 -5.36 -8.36 -7.88
CA HIS A 202 -6.13 -9.57 -7.64
C HIS A 202 -5.31 -10.81 -8.03
N TYR A 203 -5.61 -11.95 -7.42
CA TYR A 203 -4.97 -13.23 -7.70
C TYR A 203 -6.03 -14.26 -8.07
N CYS A 204 -5.91 -14.83 -9.27
CA CYS A 204 -6.82 -15.85 -9.77
C CYS A 204 -6.09 -16.79 -10.73
N SER A 205 -6.36 -18.10 -10.63
CA SER A 205 -5.78 -19.15 -11.49
C SER A 205 -4.25 -19.06 -11.68
N ASP A 206 -3.53 -18.97 -10.56
CA ASP A 206 -2.07 -18.90 -10.51
C ASP A 206 -1.41 -17.65 -11.11
N THR A 207 -2.21 -16.63 -11.42
CA THR A 207 -1.72 -15.37 -11.97
C THR A 207 -2.21 -14.17 -11.16
N PHE A 208 -1.34 -13.17 -11.02
CA PHE A 208 -1.72 -11.86 -10.50
C PHE A 208 -2.24 -10.97 -11.62
N TRP A 209 -3.29 -10.21 -11.34
CA TRP A 209 -3.91 -9.25 -12.23
C TRP A 209 -3.79 -7.86 -11.62
N GLN A 210 -3.07 -6.97 -12.30
CA GLN A 210 -2.86 -5.60 -11.86
C GLN A 210 -3.66 -4.65 -12.76
N TRP A 211 -4.39 -3.73 -12.14
CA TRP A 211 -5.05 -2.64 -12.86
C TRP A 211 -4.05 -1.56 -13.31
N ASP A 212 -4.10 -1.20 -14.58
CA ASP A 212 -3.19 -0.26 -15.25
C ASP A 212 -3.81 1.13 -15.46
N GLN A 213 -4.80 1.48 -14.63
CA GLN A 213 -5.64 2.69 -14.71
C GLN A 213 -6.77 2.64 -15.76
N VAL A 214 -6.78 1.64 -16.65
CA VAL A 214 -7.81 1.46 -17.69
C VAL A 214 -8.43 0.07 -17.60
N LYS A 215 -7.60 -0.95 -17.43
CA LYS A 215 -7.98 -2.36 -17.39
C LYS A 215 -7.01 -3.18 -16.54
N TYR A 216 -7.35 -4.44 -16.34
CA TYR A 216 -6.47 -5.40 -15.69
C TYR A 216 -5.54 -6.07 -16.69
N THR A 217 -4.28 -6.21 -16.30
CA THR A 217 -3.23 -6.87 -17.07
C THR A 217 -2.55 -7.94 -16.22
N GLU A 218 -2.07 -8.99 -16.87
CA GLU A 218 -1.34 -10.06 -16.21
C GLU A 218 0.01 -9.55 -15.69
N LEU A 219 0.23 -9.74 -14.38
CA LEU A 219 1.48 -9.46 -13.71
C LEU A 219 2.23 -10.78 -13.49
N SER A 220 3.30 -10.97 -14.25
CA SER A 220 4.15 -12.16 -14.16
C SER A 220 4.79 -12.31 -12.77
N ASP A 221 5.16 -13.54 -12.39
CA ASP A 221 5.87 -13.80 -11.13
C ASP A 221 7.16 -12.97 -11.00
N GLY A 222 7.90 -12.84 -12.10
CA GLY A 222 9.10 -11.98 -12.16
C GLY A 222 8.78 -10.51 -11.90
N GLY A 223 7.69 -10.00 -12.48
CA GLY A 223 7.23 -8.62 -12.25
C GLY A 223 6.76 -8.40 -10.81
N MET A 224 6.05 -9.37 -10.22
CA MET A 224 5.64 -9.32 -8.82
C MET A 224 6.86 -9.29 -7.89
N ARG A 225 7.83 -10.19 -8.10
CA ARG A 225 9.08 -10.21 -7.34
C ARG A 225 9.83 -8.90 -7.43
N GLN A 226 9.93 -8.31 -8.62
CA GLN A 226 10.59 -7.01 -8.81
C GLN A 226 9.94 -5.93 -7.94
N LYS A 227 8.61 -5.86 -7.91
CA LYS A 227 7.85 -4.90 -7.08
C LYS A 227 8.11 -5.10 -5.60
N ILE A 228 8.08 -6.35 -5.12
CA ILE A 228 8.37 -6.70 -3.73
C ILE A 228 9.80 -6.32 -3.34
N TYR A 229 10.81 -6.69 -4.15
CA TYR A 229 12.19 -6.30 -3.87
C TYR A 229 12.40 -4.79 -3.88
N SER A 230 11.74 -4.07 -4.79
CA SER A 230 11.79 -2.61 -4.81
C SER A 230 11.14 -1.99 -3.57
N PHE A 231 10.04 -2.56 -3.10
CA PHE A 231 9.35 -2.11 -1.88
C PHE A 231 10.20 -2.32 -0.62
N LEU A 232 10.88 -3.47 -0.55
CA LEU A 232 11.70 -3.88 0.60
C LEU A 232 13.13 -3.32 0.56
N ARG A 233 13.53 -2.63 -0.51
CA ARG A 233 14.90 -2.10 -0.69
C ARG A 233 15.34 -1.26 0.52
N ASP A 234 14.47 -0.36 0.95
CA ASP A 234 14.73 0.58 2.03
C ASP A 234 14.06 0.15 3.34
N ALA A 235 13.56 -1.09 3.42
CA ALA A 235 12.91 -1.62 4.60
C ALA A 235 13.91 -2.02 5.67
N LYS A 236 13.49 -1.87 6.93
CA LYS A 236 14.24 -2.22 8.14
C LYS A 236 13.56 -3.33 8.91
N GLN A 237 14.32 -4.02 9.76
CA GLN A 237 13.81 -5.00 10.72
C GLN A 237 14.50 -4.77 12.08
N ILE A 238 13.88 -5.23 13.15
CA ILE A 238 14.46 -5.20 14.50
C ILE A 238 15.10 -6.57 14.75
N ASP A 239 16.37 -6.59 15.13
CA ASP A 239 17.08 -7.82 15.48
C ASP A 239 16.68 -8.34 16.89
N ASN A 240 17.24 -9.50 17.27
CA ASN A 240 16.94 -10.12 18.56
C ASN A 240 17.43 -9.30 19.77
N GLU A 241 18.37 -8.38 19.57
CA GLU A 241 18.95 -7.51 20.58
C GLU A 241 18.22 -6.16 20.66
N GLY A 242 17.27 -5.91 19.75
CA GLY A 242 16.45 -4.72 19.69
C GLY A 242 17.04 -3.60 18.83
N PHE A 243 18.10 -3.86 18.06
CA PHE A 243 18.71 -2.91 17.14
C PHE A 243 18.02 -2.94 15.77
N LEU A 244 18.03 -1.78 15.10
CA LEU A 244 17.47 -1.63 13.76
C LEU A 244 18.52 -2.01 12.71
N GLU A 245 18.17 -2.93 11.82
CA GLU A 245 19.01 -3.35 10.70
C GLU A 245 18.22 -3.34 9.39
N ASN A 246 18.91 -3.48 8.26
CA ASN A 246 18.25 -3.61 6.96
C ASN A 246 17.46 -4.95 6.90
N PHE A 247 16.26 -4.91 6.34
CA PHE A 247 15.41 -6.10 6.20
C PHE A 247 16.08 -7.24 5.43
N ASN A 248 16.96 -6.88 4.47
CA ASN A 248 17.77 -7.80 3.66
C ASN A 248 16.90 -8.95 3.09
N PRO A 249 16.01 -8.67 2.11
CA PRO A 249 15.05 -9.64 1.63
C PRO A 249 15.74 -10.83 0.96
N THR A 250 15.47 -12.04 1.47
CA THR A 250 15.90 -13.29 0.84
C THR A 250 14.78 -13.87 -0.01
N LYS A 251 15.11 -14.80 -0.92
CA LYS A 251 14.10 -15.50 -1.73
C LYS A 251 13.00 -16.10 -0.86
N PHE A 252 13.37 -16.73 0.25
CA PHE A 252 12.42 -17.34 1.18
C PHE A 252 11.43 -16.34 1.78
N LYS A 253 11.91 -15.19 2.28
CA LYS A 253 11.04 -14.12 2.81
C LYS A 253 10.10 -13.58 1.73
N VAL A 254 10.60 -13.38 0.51
CA VAL A 254 9.80 -12.91 -0.62
C VAL A 254 8.74 -13.93 -1.02
N ASP A 255 9.07 -15.22 -1.04
CA ASP A 255 8.11 -16.29 -1.35
C ASP A 255 6.96 -16.33 -0.33
N GLN A 256 7.25 -16.13 0.96
CA GLN A 256 6.23 -16.02 2.01
C GLN A 256 5.32 -14.78 1.83
N ILE A 257 5.88 -13.66 1.38
CA ILE A 257 5.10 -12.45 1.08
C ILE A 257 4.23 -12.67 -0.16
N ILE A 258 4.74 -13.35 -1.19
CA ILE A 258 3.95 -13.71 -2.37
C ILE A 258 2.78 -14.61 -1.96
N ASP A 259 3.02 -15.61 -1.12
CA ASP A 259 1.96 -16.50 -0.62
C ASP A 259 0.90 -15.72 0.18
N ALA A 260 1.32 -14.80 1.05
CA ALA A 260 0.42 -13.88 1.75
C ALA A 260 -0.39 -12.99 0.79
N LEU A 261 0.24 -12.43 -0.25
CA LEU A 261 -0.45 -11.65 -1.28
C LEU A 261 -1.48 -12.48 -2.06
N LYS A 262 -1.17 -13.75 -2.38
CA LYS A 262 -2.11 -14.65 -3.04
C LYS A 262 -3.36 -14.86 -2.20
N ALA A 263 -3.20 -15.01 -0.89
CA ALA A 263 -4.31 -15.17 0.04
C ALA A 263 -5.15 -13.87 0.16
N ILE A 264 -4.52 -12.72 0.36
CA ILE A 264 -5.21 -11.42 0.54
C ILE A 264 -5.91 -10.96 -0.74
N CYS A 265 -5.26 -11.17 -1.89
CA CYS A 265 -5.76 -10.70 -3.19
C CYS A 265 -6.62 -11.74 -3.91
N HIS A 266 -6.94 -12.88 -3.27
CA HIS A 266 -7.70 -13.95 -3.91
C HIS A 266 -9.02 -13.44 -4.51
N GLN A 267 -9.30 -13.87 -5.73
CA GLN A 267 -10.52 -13.57 -6.47
C GLN A 267 -11.06 -14.84 -7.12
N ASP A 268 -12.32 -15.18 -6.83
CA ASP A 268 -13.00 -16.36 -7.40
C ASP A 268 -13.28 -16.19 -8.89
N HIS A 269 -13.67 -14.99 -9.30
CA HIS A 269 -14.00 -14.69 -10.70
C HIS A 269 -12.73 -14.54 -11.54
N HIS A 270 -12.55 -15.45 -12.50
CA HIS A 270 -11.45 -15.36 -13.44
C HIS A 270 -11.71 -14.28 -14.49
N PRO A 271 -10.74 -13.39 -14.82
CA PRO A 271 -10.97 -12.31 -15.79
C PRO A 271 -11.39 -12.77 -17.20
N ALA A 272 -10.98 -13.98 -17.61
CA ALA A 272 -11.42 -14.57 -18.88
C ALA A 272 -12.89 -15.01 -18.90
N SER A 273 -13.56 -15.04 -17.75
CA SER A 273 -15.00 -15.33 -17.64
C SER A 273 -15.87 -14.10 -17.95
N GLY A 274 -15.26 -12.98 -18.34
CA GLY A 274 -15.94 -11.74 -18.72
C GLY A 274 -15.81 -10.66 -17.64
N ALA A 275 -16.24 -9.45 -18.00
CA ALA A 275 -16.20 -8.30 -17.11
C ALA A 275 -17.15 -8.46 -15.92
N VAL A 276 -16.71 -8.10 -14.71
CA VAL A 276 -17.53 -8.11 -13.49
C VAL A 276 -17.22 -6.93 -12.58
N TRP A 277 -18.19 -6.50 -11.80
CA TRP A 277 -17.98 -5.54 -10.72
C TRP A 277 -17.52 -6.25 -9.44
N LEU A 278 -16.37 -5.83 -8.92
CA LEU A 278 -15.75 -6.40 -7.72
C LEU A 278 -16.48 -6.05 -6.42
N ASP A 279 -17.29 -4.98 -6.42
CA ASP A 279 -18.17 -4.62 -5.32
C ASP A 279 -19.55 -5.32 -5.40
N GLY A 280 -19.74 -6.21 -6.37
CA GLY A 280 -20.95 -7.01 -6.52
C GLY A 280 -22.15 -6.27 -7.08
N ARG A 281 -22.01 -5.02 -7.55
CA ARG A 281 -23.11 -4.31 -8.20
C ARG A 281 -23.47 -4.97 -9.55
N GLU A 282 -24.74 -4.91 -9.93
CA GLU A 282 -25.21 -5.40 -11.23
C GLU A 282 -25.35 -4.28 -12.28
N THR A 283 -25.47 -3.04 -11.81
CA THR A 283 -25.70 -1.87 -12.68
C THR A 283 -24.55 -0.86 -12.58
N PRO A 284 -24.11 -0.31 -13.72
CA PRO A 284 -24.49 -0.69 -15.08
C PRO A 284 -24.00 -2.11 -15.45
N ASN A 285 -24.67 -2.78 -16.39
CA ASN A 285 -24.32 -4.14 -16.78
C ASN A 285 -22.86 -4.18 -17.27
N PRO A 286 -21.95 -4.92 -16.62
CA PRO A 286 -20.53 -4.90 -16.95
C PRO A 286 -20.24 -5.41 -18.37
N HIS A 287 -21.09 -6.26 -18.93
CA HIS A 287 -20.97 -6.76 -20.30
C HIS A 287 -21.38 -5.72 -21.37
N GLN A 288 -22.06 -4.64 -20.96
CA GLN A 288 -22.47 -3.52 -21.82
C GLN A 288 -21.56 -2.28 -21.63
N LEU A 289 -20.40 -2.48 -21.00
CA LEU A 289 -19.39 -1.45 -20.84
C LEU A 289 -18.25 -1.65 -21.84
N ILE A 290 -17.88 -0.57 -22.51
CA ILE A 290 -16.72 -0.55 -23.40
C ILE A 290 -15.65 0.34 -22.75
N ALA A 291 -14.47 -0.22 -22.49
CA ALA A 291 -13.36 0.56 -21.99
C ALA A 291 -12.62 1.25 -23.15
N PHE A 292 -12.77 2.56 -23.26
CA PHE A 292 -11.97 3.42 -24.14
C PHE A 292 -10.77 3.98 -23.37
N LYS A 293 -9.85 4.66 -24.06
CA LYS A 293 -8.71 5.29 -23.40
C LYS A 293 -9.15 6.41 -22.44
N ASN A 294 -10.21 7.16 -22.75
CA ASN A 294 -10.71 8.27 -21.95
C ASN A 294 -11.83 7.91 -20.94
N GLY A 295 -12.30 6.66 -20.88
CA GLY A 295 -13.30 6.25 -19.90
C GLY A 295 -14.03 4.97 -20.25
N LEU A 296 -15.02 4.63 -19.42
CA LEU A 296 -15.90 3.48 -19.60
C LEU A 296 -17.23 3.96 -20.21
N LEU A 297 -17.48 3.60 -21.47
CA LEU A 297 -18.74 3.89 -22.14
C LEU A 297 -19.78 2.86 -21.73
N ASN A 298 -20.88 3.32 -21.14
CA ASN A 298 -22.10 2.54 -20.98
C ASN A 298 -22.94 2.63 -22.26
N VAL A 299 -22.99 1.52 -23.00
CA VAL A 299 -23.70 1.43 -24.28
C VAL A 299 -25.20 1.67 -24.11
N GLU A 300 -25.81 1.12 -23.06
CA GLU A 300 -27.25 1.30 -22.80
C GLU A 300 -27.57 2.78 -22.52
N SER A 301 -26.75 3.45 -21.71
CA SER A 301 -26.92 4.87 -21.40
C SER A 301 -26.68 5.76 -22.63
N TRP A 302 -25.71 5.41 -23.47
CA TRP A 302 -25.45 6.11 -24.73
C TRP A 302 -26.65 6.01 -25.68
N LEU A 303 -27.16 4.79 -25.91
CA LEU A 303 -28.32 4.57 -26.77
C LEU A 303 -29.61 5.21 -26.23
N ALA A 304 -29.72 5.31 -24.90
CA ALA A 304 -30.82 6.03 -24.24
C ALA A 304 -30.66 7.56 -24.27
N ASN A 305 -29.61 8.11 -24.90
CA ASN A 305 -29.27 9.53 -24.93
C ASN A 305 -29.16 10.16 -23.53
N SER A 306 -28.63 9.40 -22.56
CA SER A 306 -28.31 9.90 -21.23
C SER A 306 -27.12 10.86 -21.29
N SER A 307 -27.06 11.88 -20.44
CA SER A 307 -25.86 12.73 -20.31
C SER A 307 -24.70 12.05 -19.58
N SER A 308 -24.93 10.91 -18.92
CA SER A 308 -23.96 10.18 -18.10
C SER A 308 -23.57 8.83 -18.75
N TYR A 309 -23.29 8.83 -20.05
CA TYR A 309 -22.87 7.61 -20.77
C TYR A 309 -21.39 7.26 -20.57
N LEU A 310 -20.52 8.22 -20.26
CA LEU A 310 -19.09 8.02 -20.09
C LEU A 310 -18.72 8.15 -18.62
N MET A 311 -18.27 7.05 -18.03
CA MET A 311 -17.83 6.98 -16.65
C MET A 311 -16.30 7.09 -16.58
N PRO A 312 -15.74 7.62 -15.47
CA PRO A 312 -14.31 7.50 -15.23
C PRO A 312 -13.91 6.02 -15.10
N HIS A 313 -12.66 5.72 -15.42
CA HIS A 313 -12.08 4.41 -15.14
C HIS A 313 -12.11 4.14 -13.64
N THR A 314 -12.31 2.88 -13.29
CA THR A 314 -12.38 2.44 -11.89
C THR A 314 -11.79 1.05 -11.75
N PRO A 315 -11.00 0.79 -10.69
CA PRO A 315 -10.49 -0.56 -10.42
C PRO A 315 -11.62 -1.52 -10.03
N LEU A 316 -12.82 -1.02 -9.68
CA LEU A 316 -13.94 -1.87 -9.31
C LEU A 316 -14.50 -2.69 -10.49
N LEU A 317 -14.20 -2.32 -11.73
CA LEU A 317 -14.54 -3.11 -12.91
C LEU A 317 -13.37 -4.05 -13.25
N LEU A 318 -13.49 -5.32 -12.90
CA LEU A 318 -12.55 -6.35 -13.34
C LEU A 318 -12.81 -6.65 -14.82
N ASN A 319 -12.02 -6.00 -15.68
CA ASN A 319 -12.07 -6.14 -17.13
C ASN A 319 -10.64 -6.11 -17.69
N VAL A 320 -10.36 -6.92 -18.71
CA VAL A 320 -9.04 -7.09 -19.34
C VAL A 320 -8.97 -6.58 -20.77
N ASN A 321 -10.09 -6.11 -21.32
CA ASN A 321 -10.19 -5.61 -22.69
C ASN A 321 -10.39 -4.09 -22.70
N SER A 322 -9.68 -3.41 -23.59
CA SER A 322 -9.84 -1.98 -23.81
C SER A 322 -9.50 -1.60 -25.24
N LEU A 323 -10.11 -0.53 -25.74
CA LEU A 323 -9.80 0.08 -27.02
C LEU A 323 -8.67 1.11 -26.85
N SER A 324 -7.85 1.26 -27.88
CA SER A 324 -6.63 2.09 -27.85
C SER A 324 -6.86 3.57 -28.16
N PHE A 325 -8.11 3.98 -28.40
CA PHE A 325 -8.52 5.33 -28.76
C PHE A 325 -9.59 5.87 -27.81
N ASP A 326 -9.81 7.18 -27.87
CA ASP A 326 -10.80 7.89 -27.05
C ASP A 326 -12.19 7.74 -27.67
N PHE A 327 -13.21 7.64 -26.81
CA PHE A 327 -14.60 7.80 -27.25
C PHE A 327 -14.87 9.27 -27.57
N ASP A 328 -15.35 9.52 -28.79
CA ASP A 328 -15.81 10.84 -29.23
C ASP A 328 -17.31 10.78 -29.62
N PRO A 329 -18.21 11.41 -28.83
CA PRO A 329 -19.64 11.44 -29.14
C PRO A 329 -19.97 12.27 -30.40
N PHE A 330 -19.02 13.09 -30.87
CA PHE A 330 -19.16 13.95 -32.05
C PHE A 330 -18.31 13.46 -33.23
N ALA A 331 -17.85 12.21 -33.19
CA ALA A 331 -17.04 11.62 -34.25
C ALA A 331 -17.74 11.78 -35.61
N GLU A 332 -17.00 12.30 -36.60
CA GLU A 332 -17.48 12.46 -37.96
C GLU A 332 -17.78 11.10 -38.62
N GLN A 333 -18.63 11.12 -39.64
CA GLN A 333 -18.98 9.92 -40.37
C GLN A 333 -17.72 9.31 -41.04
N PRO A 334 -17.49 7.99 -40.92
CA PRO A 334 -16.29 7.36 -41.47
C PRO A 334 -16.43 7.16 -42.99
N HIS A 335 -16.22 8.23 -43.77
CA HIS A 335 -16.45 8.27 -45.21
C HIS A 335 -15.69 7.20 -45.99
N GLU A 336 -14.43 6.92 -45.66
CA GLU A 336 -13.62 5.90 -46.33
C GLU A 336 -14.15 4.48 -46.07
N TRP A 337 -14.59 4.21 -44.84
CA TRP A 337 -15.18 2.92 -44.48
C TRP A 337 -16.51 2.70 -45.23
N LEU A 338 -17.39 3.71 -45.22
CA LEU A 338 -18.67 3.63 -45.94
C LEU A 338 -18.47 3.59 -47.46
N GLY A 339 -17.50 4.32 -47.99
CA GLY A 339 -17.10 4.24 -49.40
C GLY A 339 -16.63 2.84 -49.78
N PHE A 340 -15.81 2.22 -48.93
CA PHE A 340 -15.40 0.82 -49.09
C PHE A 340 -16.60 -0.13 -49.07
N LEU A 341 -17.52 -0.02 -48.10
CA LEU A 341 -18.74 -0.85 -48.03
C LEU A 341 -19.62 -0.69 -49.28
N ASN A 342 -19.80 0.54 -49.76
CA ASN A 342 -20.53 0.80 -51.00
C ASN A 342 -19.82 0.23 -52.24
N SER A 343 -18.49 0.18 -52.25
CA SER A 343 -17.74 -0.42 -53.37
C SER A 343 -17.96 -1.93 -53.50
N ILE A 344 -18.26 -2.64 -52.40
CA ILE A 344 -18.48 -4.09 -52.36
C ILE A 344 -19.96 -4.48 -52.37
N TRP A 345 -20.84 -3.64 -51.80
CA TRP A 345 -22.28 -3.89 -51.65
C TRP A 345 -23.13 -2.68 -52.10
N ALA A 346 -22.85 -2.11 -53.27
CA ALA A 346 -23.48 -0.87 -53.77
C ALA A 346 -25.02 -0.81 -53.72
N HIS A 347 -25.68 -1.97 -53.80
CA HIS A 347 -27.15 -2.09 -53.79
C HIS A 347 -27.67 -3.02 -52.70
N ASP A 348 -26.81 -3.39 -51.74
CA ASP A 348 -27.13 -4.33 -50.67
C ASP A 348 -26.84 -3.67 -49.32
N LEU A 349 -27.70 -2.71 -48.97
CA LEU A 349 -27.61 -1.97 -47.71
C LEU A 349 -27.80 -2.90 -46.50
N GLU A 350 -28.56 -3.98 -46.67
CA GLU A 350 -28.81 -4.99 -45.62
C GLU A 350 -27.51 -5.69 -45.21
N SER A 351 -26.68 -6.12 -46.18
CA SER A 351 -25.35 -6.67 -45.88
C SER A 351 -24.42 -5.64 -45.22
N GLN A 352 -24.46 -4.38 -45.64
CA GLN A 352 -23.66 -3.31 -45.03
C GLN A 352 -24.07 -3.05 -43.56
N GLN A 353 -25.37 -3.00 -43.29
CA GLN A 353 -25.92 -2.82 -41.95
C GLN A 353 -25.62 -4.02 -41.06
N THR A 354 -25.87 -5.24 -41.56
CA THR A 354 -25.58 -6.49 -40.85
C THR A 354 -24.11 -6.57 -40.44
N LEU A 355 -23.18 -6.24 -41.33
CA LEU A 355 -21.75 -6.22 -40.98
C LEU A 355 -21.46 -5.20 -39.87
N GLN A 356 -22.02 -3.99 -39.96
CA GLN A 356 -21.82 -2.95 -38.94
C GLN A 356 -22.42 -3.32 -37.59
N GLU A 357 -23.59 -3.97 -37.57
CA GLU A 357 -24.18 -4.52 -36.34
C GLU A 357 -23.25 -5.55 -35.69
N TRP A 358 -22.70 -6.49 -36.47
CA TRP A 358 -21.70 -7.44 -35.99
C TRP A 358 -20.45 -6.75 -35.45
N MET A 359 -19.97 -5.70 -36.13
CA MET A 359 -18.83 -4.91 -35.62
C MET A 359 -19.16 -4.27 -34.27
N GLY A 360 -20.40 -3.80 -34.07
CA GLY A 360 -20.87 -3.32 -32.77
C GLY A 360 -20.85 -4.39 -31.68
N TYR A 361 -21.34 -5.60 -31.98
CA TYR A 361 -21.30 -6.72 -31.03
C TYR A 361 -19.86 -7.13 -30.66
N PHE A 362 -18.89 -7.01 -31.56
CA PHE A 362 -17.49 -7.31 -31.23
C PHE A 362 -16.84 -6.30 -30.27
N LEU A 363 -17.47 -5.14 -30.03
CA LEU A 363 -16.97 -4.14 -29.07
C LEU A 363 -17.37 -4.45 -27.62
N ILE A 364 -18.26 -5.42 -27.40
CA ILE A 364 -18.74 -5.83 -26.07
C ILE A 364 -18.45 -7.30 -25.80
N GLN A 365 -18.39 -7.68 -24.52
CA GLN A 365 -18.14 -9.06 -24.09
C GLN A 365 -19.47 -9.81 -23.88
N ASP A 366 -20.22 -9.95 -24.97
CA ASP A 366 -21.56 -10.54 -24.95
C ASP A 366 -21.74 -11.59 -26.06
N THR A 367 -21.93 -12.85 -25.64
CA THR A 367 -22.17 -13.99 -26.53
C THR A 367 -23.58 -14.54 -26.44
N ARG A 368 -24.54 -13.85 -25.78
CA ARG A 368 -25.91 -14.34 -25.51
C ARG A 368 -26.71 -14.75 -26.75
N HIS A 369 -26.31 -14.34 -27.94
CA HIS A 369 -26.96 -14.73 -29.19
C HIS A 369 -26.54 -16.12 -29.70
N HIS A 370 -25.44 -16.67 -29.21
CA HIS A 370 -24.91 -17.98 -29.60
C HIS A 370 -24.72 -18.08 -31.13
N LYS A 371 -24.09 -17.06 -31.72
CA LYS A 371 -23.85 -16.94 -33.17
C LYS A 371 -22.38 -16.74 -33.50
N ILE A 372 -21.98 -17.27 -34.66
CA ILE A 372 -20.68 -17.04 -35.28
C ILE A 372 -20.92 -16.41 -36.64
N LEU A 373 -20.24 -15.30 -36.94
CA LEU A 373 -20.30 -14.65 -38.24
C LEU A 373 -19.43 -15.37 -39.26
N LEU A 374 -20.02 -15.75 -40.39
CA LEU A 374 -19.29 -16.25 -41.56
C LEU A 374 -19.37 -15.22 -42.69
N ILE A 375 -18.21 -14.73 -43.14
CA ILE A 375 -18.11 -13.84 -44.31
C ILE A 375 -17.61 -14.66 -45.51
N ILE A 376 -18.54 -15.05 -46.38
CA ILE A 376 -18.27 -15.90 -47.54
C ILE A 376 -18.27 -15.05 -48.81
N GLY A 377 -17.28 -15.25 -49.68
CA GLY A 377 -17.24 -14.57 -50.97
C GLY A 377 -16.00 -14.95 -51.79
N PRO A 378 -15.94 -14.56 -53.07
CA PRO A 378 -14.83 -14.85 -53.95
C PRO A 378 -13.51 -14.18 -53.50
N PRO A 379 -12.35 -14.56 -54.05
CA PRO A 379 -11.11 -13.82 -53.84
C PRO A 379 -11.28 -12.33 -54.17
N ARG A 380 -10.61 -11.45 -53.40
CA ARG A 380 -10.66 -9.98 -53.53
C ARG A 380 -12.03 -9.33 -53.26
N SER A 381 -12.94 -10.02 -52.57
CA SER A 381 -14.24 -9.46 -52.14
C SER A 381 -14.19 -8.57 -50.89
N GLY A 382 -13.03 -7.99 -50.55
CA GLY A 382 -12.90 -7.11 -49.37
C GLY A 382 -12.76 -7.79 -48.00
N LYS A 383 -12.90 -9.12 -47.87
CA LYS A 383 -12.78 -9.85 -46.58
C LYS A 383 -11.53 -9.52 -45.77
N GLY A 384 -10.37 -9.46 -46.44
CA GLY A 384 -9.11 -9.13 -45.78
C GLY A 384 -9.05 -7.68 -45.29
N THR A 385 -9.72 -6.76 -45.99
CA THR A 385 -9.83 -5.36 -45.56
C THR A 385 -10.72 -5.25 -44.34
N ILE A 386 -11.89 -5.90 -44.33
CA ILE A 386 -12.80 -5.97 -43.17
C ILE A 386 -12.05 -6.51 -41.94
N GLY A 387 -11.32 -7.62 -42.10
CA GLY A 387 -10.54 -8.21 -41.01
C GLY A 387 -9.47 -7.27 -40.46
N ARG A 388 -8.78 -6.49 -41.30
CA ARG A 388 -7.81 -5.48 -40.85
C ARG A 388 -8.48 -4.33 -40.12
N CYS A 389 -9.60 -3.81 -40.62
CA CYS A 389 -10.36 -2.77 -39.94
C CYS A 389 -10.83 -3.24 -38.55
N LEU A 390 -11.26 -4.49 -38.40
CA LEU A 390 -11.59 -5.08 -37.11
C LEU A 390 -10.39 -5.17 -36.16
N ILE A 391 -9.21 -5.55 -36.66
CA ILE A 391 -7.98 -5.60 -35.84
C ILE A 391 -7.60 -4.20 -35.36
N GLU A 392 -7.66 -3.18 -36.21
CA GLU A 392 -7.36 -1.80 -35.81
C GLU A 392 -8.42 -1.24 -34.84
N LEU A 393 -9.70 -1.53 -35.09
CA LEU A 393 -10.81 -1.09 -34.24
C LEU A 393 -10.75 -1.72 -32.84
N LEU A 394 -10.49 -3.02 -32.73
CA LEU A 394 -10.42 -3.70 -31.45
C LEU A 394 -9.04 -3.56 -30.80
N GLY A 395 -8.00 -3.28 -31.58
CA GLY A 395 -6.62 -3.37 -31.17
C GLY A 395 -6.11 -4.82 -31.18
N SER A 396 -4.88 -5.01 -31.64
CA SER A 396 -4.26 -6.33 -31.81
C SER A 396 -4.21 -7.18 -30.53
N PHE A 397 -4.22 -6.54 -29.35
CA PHE A 397 -4.27 -7.24 -28.08
C PHE A 397 -5.60 -7.99 -27.85
N ASN A 398 -6.72 -7.48 -28.36
CA ASN A 398 -8.05 -8.06 -28.19
C ASN A 398 -8.40 -9.11 -29.26
N VAL A 399 -7.55 -9.29 -30.27
CA VAL A 399 -7.82 -10.13 -31.44
C VAL A 399 -6.81 -11.27 -31.56
N ILE A 400 -7.28 -12.44 -31.99
CA ILE A 400 -6.42 -13.56 -32.40
C ILE A 400 -6.73 -14.04 -33.81
N GLY A 401 -5.74 -14.62 -34.48
CA GLY A 401 -5.87 -15.23 -35.81
C GLY A 401 -5.60 -16.75 -35.79
N PRO A 402 -6.46 -17.58 -35.17
CA PRO A 402 -6.21 -19.01 -35.09
C PRO A 402 -6.48 -19.70 -36.44
N THR A 403 -5.88 -20.88 -36.62
CA THR A 403 -6.24 -21.79 -37.71
C THR A 403 -7.21 -22.85 -37.21
N LEU A 404 -8.09 -23.37 -38.07
CA LEU A 404 -8.96 -24.50 -37.71
C LEU A 404 -8.18 -25.72 -37.23
N SER A 405 -6.99 -25.95 -37.79
CA SER A 405 -6.11 -27.04 -37.35
C SER A 405 -5.57 -26.81 -35.94
N SER A 406 -5.15 -25.59 -35.58
CA SER A 406 -4.70 -25.27 -34.23
C SER A 406 -5.80 -25.45 -33.18
N LEU A 407 -7.05 -25.15 -33.58
CA LEU A 407 -8.23 -25.39 -32.77
C LEU A 407 -8.50 -26.87 -32.48
N SER A 408 -7.84 -27.83 -33.12
CA SER A 408 -8.03 -29.26 -32.82
C SER A 408 -6.99 -29.85 -31.85
N GLY A 409 -5.92 -29.11 -31.54
CA GLY A 409 -4.84 -29.56 -30.64
C GLY A 409 -5.21 -29.50 -29.16
N GLU A 410 -4.41 -30.11 -28.29
CA GLU A 410 -4.67 -30.20 -26.84
C GLU A 410 -4.88 -28.83 -26.16
N PHE A 411 -4.11 -27.81 -26.57
CA PHE A 411 -4.20 -26.42 -26.04
C PHE A 411 -4.86 -25.43 -27.01
N GLY A 412 -5.69 -25.91 -27.94
CA GLY A 412 -6.23 -25.09 -29.03
C GLY A 412 -7.10 -23.90 -28.58
N LEU A 413 -7.68 -23.95 -27.38
CA LEU A 413 -8.50 -22.86 -26.81
C LEU A 413 -7.70 -21.86 -25.95
N GLN A 414 -6.48 -22.21 -25.53
CA GLN A 414 -5.67 -21.33 -24.68
C GLN A 414 -5.47 -19.91 -25.28
N PRO A 415 -5.22 -19.74 -26.60
CA PRO A 415 -5.06 -18.41 -27.17
C PRO A 415 -6.32 -17.53 -27.13
N PHE A 416 -7.51 -18.12 -26.94
CA PHE A 416 -8.79 -17.41 -26.93
C PHE A 416 -9.05 -16.66 -25.61
N LEU A 417 -8.30 -16.99 -24.55
CA LEU A 417 -8.45 -16.35 -23.25
C LEU A 417 -8.25 -14.83 -23.37
N ASN A 418 -9.18 -14.07 -22.78
CA ASN A 418 -9.17 -12.61 -22.75
C ASN A 418 -9.22 -11.95 -24.13
N LYS A 419 -9.70 -12.65 -25.16
CA LYS A 419 -9.86 -12.10 -26.53
C LYS A 419 -11.32 -11.78 -26.81
N MET A 420 -11.54 -10.67 -27.49
CA MET A 420 -12.87 -10.24 -27.94
C MET A 420 -13.23 -10.85 -29.30
N LEU A 421 -12.23 -11.11 -30.15
CA LEU A 421 -12.47 -11.59 -31.51
C LEU A 421 -11.44 -12.64 -31.95
N ALA A 422 -11.93 -13.71 -32.56
CA ALA A 422 -11.12 -14.68 -33.29
C ALA A 422 -11.40 -14.59 -34.80
N LEU A 423 -10.37 -14.20 -35.57
CA LEU A 423 -10.44 -14.08 -37.03
C LEU A 423 -9.83 -15.30 -37.71
N ILE A 424 -10.66 -16.16 -38.28
CA ILE A 424 -10.23 -17.36 -39.01
C ILE A 424 -10.30 -17.07 -40.52
N SER A 425 -9.16 -16.75 -41.14
CA SER A 425 -9.11 -16.29 -42.53
C SER A 425 -9.17 -17.38 -43.60
N ASP A 426 -8.79 -18.63 -43.26
CA ASP A 426 -8.83 -19.78 -44.18
C ASP A 426 -9.38 -21.01 -43.47
N ALA A 427 -10.69 -21.22 -43.63
CA ALA A 427 -11.42 -22.33 -43.02
C ALA A 427 -11.40 -23.57 -43.92
N ARG A 428 -10.24 -24.24 -44.04
CA ARG A 428 -10.14 -25.52 -44.76
C ARG A 428 -10.29 -26.68 -43.79
N LEU A 429 -11.44 -27.35 -43.86
CA LEU A 429 -11.66 -28.63 -43.20
C LEU A 429 -11.21 -29.73 -44.17
N ASN A 430 -10.00 -30.26 -43.98
CA ASN A 430 -9.56 -31.43 -44.74
C ASN A 430 -10.38 -32.66 -44.28
N GLY A 431 -10.98 -33.41 -45.21
CA GLY A 431 -11.89 -34.55 -44.91
C GLY A 431 -11.28 -35.75 -44.16
N LYS A 432 -10.04 -35.63 -43.66
CA LYS A 432 -9.35 -36.64 -42.84
C LYS A 432 -9.08 -36.19 -41.39
N GLY A 433 -9.53 -34.99 -40.99
CA GLY A 433 -9.29 -34.41 -39.66
C GLY A 433 -10.46 -34.53 -38.68
N ASN A 434 -10.19 -34.21 -37.41
CA ASN A 434 -11.15 -34.15 -36.29
C ASN A 434 -12.16 -32.98 -36.44
N ASN A 435 -12.93 -32.95 -37.53
CA ASN A 435 -13.92 -31.91 -37.80
C ASN A 435 -14.97 -31.82 -36.68
N SER A 436 -15.30 -32.94 -36.04
CA SER A 436 -16.19 -32.98 -34.88
C SER A 436 -15.66 -32.16 -33.71
N VAL A 437 -14.37 -32.31 -33.37
CA VAL A 437 -13.72 -31.57 -32.27
C VAL A 437 -13.68 -30.07 -32.56
N ILE A 438 -13.43 -29.68 -33.81
CA ILE A 438 -13.42 -28.27 -34.22
C ILE A 438 -14.82 -27.67 -34.07
N ILE A 439 -15.86 -28.37 -34.55
CA ILE A 439 -17.25 -27.92 -34.43
C ILE A 439 -17.65 -27.81 -32.96
N GLU A 440 -17.36 -28.82 -32.15
CA GLU A 440 -17.65 -28.83 -30.71
C GLU A 440 -17.02 -27.63 -30.00
N ARG A 441 -15.75 -27.32 -30.30
CA ARG A 441 -15.04 -26.17 -29.74
C ARG A 441 -15.58 -24.83 -30.20
N LEU A 442 -15.95 -24.70 -31.47
CA LEU A 442 -16.59 -23.48 -31.97
C LEU A 442 -17.94 -23.24 -31.28
N LEU A 443 -18.75 -24.29 -31.11
CA LEU A 443 -20.01 -24.22 -30.39
C LEU A 443 -19.82 -23.87 -28.92
N SER A 444 -18.82 -24.45 -28.25
CA SER A 444 -18.53 -24.12 -26.85
C SER A 444 -18.06 -22.69 -26.64
N ILE A 445 -17.42 -22.07 -27.64
CA ILE A 445 -17.04 -20.65 -27.60
C ILE A 445 -18.26 -19.75 -27.78
N SER A 446 -19.15 -20.08 -28.73
CA SER A 446 -20.32 -19.24 -29.01
C SER A 446 -21.41 -19.33 -27.96
N GLY A 447 -21.54 -20.46 -27.26
CA GLY A 447 -22.60 -20.71 -26.28
C GLY A 447 -23.47 -21.91 -26.60
#